data_AF-N8XCS4-F1
#
_entry.id   AF-N8XCS4-F1
#
_cell.length_a   1.000
_cell.length_b   1.000
_cell.length_c   1.000
_cell.angle_alpha   90.00
_cell.angle_beta   90.00
_cell.angle_gamma   90.00
#
_symmetry.space_group_name_H-M   'P 1'
#
loop_
_entity.id
_entity.type
_entity.pdbx_description
1 polymer ?
#
loop_
_entity_poly.entity_id
_entity_poly.type
_entity_poly.pdbx_seq_one_letter_code
_entity_poly.pdbx_strand_id
1 'polypeptide(L)'
;MDFIKILLADTTFTFAAEIVLRSVLMYFLIILVLRFSGKRGVRQLSIFEIAIILSLGSAAGDSMFYEEVPIIHAVIVFAVIMALYRLTTYLMMKSDAIETVLEGRPIYIVKNGLLIVEDINREKYSYDEFFAEMRQKKIEHLGQVKMALLETDGCLSVIPYSKENIKWGLPLFPDEYQIANHHNVDHFYSCMLCGQTQLLNHLKEECPRCQNTKWAKSCLYCEEYQN
;
A
#
# COMPACT_ATOMS: atom_id res chain seq x y z
N MET A 1 -43.71 -17.01 -20.59
CA MET A 1 -42.83 -16.32 -19.62
C MET A 1 -43.46 -14.97 -19.33
N ASP A 2 -43.87 -14.73 -18.09
CA ASP A 2 -44.41 -13.43 -17.67
C ASP A 2 -43.27 -12.41 -17.55
N PHE A 3 -42.86 -11.82 -18.68
CA PHE A 3 -41.80 -10.81 -18.71
C PHE A 3 -42.07 -9.65 -17.74
N ILE A 4 -43.34 -9.26 -17.55
CA ILE A 4 -43.73 -8.19 -16.62
C ILE A 4 -43.44 -8.60 -15.16
N LYS A 5 -43.63 -9.87 -14.78
CA LYS A 5 -43.27 -10.32 -13.43
C LYS A 5 -41.75 -10.34 -13.24
N ILE A 6 -41.01 -10.81 -14.23
CA ILE A 6 -39.53 -10.82 -14.20
C ILE A 6 -38.98 -9.39 -14.08
N LEU A 7 -39.65 -8.41 -14.70
CA LEU A 7 -39.14 -7.05 -14.85
C LEU A 7 -39.64 -6.09 -13.76
N LEU A 8 -40.88 -6.22 -13.30
CA LEU A 8 -41.58 -5.19 -12.51
C LEU A 8 -42.28 -5.68 -11.24
N ALA A 9 -42.17 -6.97 -10.85
CA ALA A 9 -43.03 -7.57 -9.80
C ALA A 9 -43.32 -6.61 -8.64
N ASP A 10 -44.62 -6.37 -8.39
CA ASP A 10 -45.24 -5.41 -7.44
C ASP A 10 -44.28 -4.51 -6.65
N THR A 11 -43.46 -3.73 -7.36
CA THR A 11 -42.42 -2.93 -6.73
C THR A 11 -43.07 -1.67 -6.17
N THR A 12 -43.41 -1.71 -4.88
CA THR A 12 -43.99 -0.55 -4.20
C THR A 12 -42.91 0.51 -3.99
N PHE A 13 -43.26 1.80 -4.13
CA PHE A 13 -42.32 2.90 -3.87
C PHE A 13 -41.61 2.80 -2.51
N THR A 14 -42.32 2.32 -1.49
CA THR A 14 -41.76 2.07 -0.15
C THR A 14 -40.63 1.05 -0.18
N PHE A 15 -40.80 -0.02 -0.95
CA PHE A 15 -39.78 -1.06 -1.09
C PHE A 15 -38.57 -0.57 -1.89
N ALA A 16 -38.80 0.20 -2.96
CA ALA A 16 -37.73 0.86 -3.70
C ALA A 16 -36.91 1.80 -2.81
N ALA A 17 -37.56 2.61 -1.98
CA ALA A 17 -36.88 3.50 -1.03
C ALA A 17 -36.07 2.72 0.01
N GLU A 18 -36.59 1.59 0.49
CA GLU A 18 -35.88 0.68 1.39
C GLU A 18 -34.62 0.09 0.73
N ILE A 19 -34.71 -0.34 -0.54
CA ILE A 19 -33.54 -0.79 -1.31
C ILE A 19 -32.50 0.32 -1.37
N VAL A 20 -32.89 1.54 -1.76
CA VAL A 20 -31.95 2.68 -1.84
C VAL A 20 -31.22 2.89 -0.51
N LEU A 21 -31.96 2.96 0.60
CA LEU A 21 -31.38 3.19 1.92
C LEU A 21 -30.41 2.06 2.31
N ARG A 22 -30.82 0.80 2.13
CA ARG A 22 -29.98 -0.37 2.42
C ARG A 22 -28.73 -0.39 1.55
N SER A 23 -28.84 -0.07 0.26
CA SER A 23 -27.68 0.02 -0.66
C SER A 23 -26.69 1.10 -0.24
N VAL A 24 -27.17 2.28 0.17
CA VAL A 24 -26.31 3.36 0.68
C VAL A 24 -25.57 2.91 1.94
N LEU A 25 -26.29 2.33 2.91
CA LEU A 25 -25.68 1.84 4.15
C LEU A 25 -24.65 0.74 3.89
N MET A 26 -24.98 -0.23 3.04
CA MET A 26 -24.08 -1.32 2.70
C MET A 26 -22.85 -0.84 1.93
N TYR A 27 -22.98 0.13 1.03
CA TYR A 27 -21.84 0.73 0.33
C TYR A 27 -20.81 1.31 1.31
N PHE A 28 -21.26 2.13 2.27
CA PHE A 28 -20.36 2.69 3.28
C PHE A 28 -19.78 1.62 4.22
N LEU A 29 -20.58 0.61 4.59
CA LEU A 29 -20.11 -0.49 5.43
C LEU A 29 -19.02 -1.30 4.73
N ILE A 30 -19.19 -1.63 3.44
CA ILE A 30 -18.20 -2.36 2.64
C ILE A 30 -16.91 -1.54 2.55
N ILE A 31 -16.98 -0.24 2.25
CA ILE A 31 -15.81 0.63 2.21
C ILE A 31 -15.09 0.62 3.56
N LEU A 32 -15.83 0.77 4.66
CA LEU A 32 -15.27 0.78 6.01
C LEU A 32 -14.54 -0.53 6.31
N VAL A 33 -15.17 -1.68 6.03
CA VAL A 33 -14.57 -3.01 6.24
C VAL A 33 -13.33 -3.19 5.37
N LEU A 34 -13.38 -2.85 4.08
CA LEU A 34 -12.23 -2.94 3.18
C LEU A 34 -11.09 -2.02 3.61
N ARG A 35 -11.40 -0.81 4.09
CA ARG A 35 -10.43 0.13 4.63
C ARG A 35 -9.74 -0.43 5.88
N PHE A 36 -10.48 -1.05 6.80
CA PHE A 36 -9.91 -1.69 7.98
C PHE A 36 -9.13 -2.97 7.67
N SER A 37 -9.51 -3.71 6.64
CA SER A 37 -8.83 -4.95 6.22
C SER A 37 -7.44 -4.68 5.62
N GLY A 38 -7.23 -3.49 5.06
CA GLY A 38 -5.99 -3.10 4.38
C GLY A 38 -5.88 -3.69 2.96
N LYS A 39 -5.06 -3.07 2.10
CA LYS A 39 -5.01 -3.36 0.64
C LYS A 39 -4.30 -4.66 0.23
N ARG A 40 -4.39 -5.72 1.04
CA ARG A 40 -3.54 -6.92 0.89
C ARG A 40 -3.87 -7.85 -0.28
N GLY A 41 -4.98 -7.65 -1.00
CA GLY A 41 -5.47 -8.63 -1.99
C GLY A 41 -5.35 -8.23 -3.47
N VAL A 42 -5.53 -6.94 -3.81
CA VAL A 42 -5.65 -6.49 -5.21
C VAL A 42 -4.94 -5.15 -5.38
N ARG A 43 -3.62 -5.21 -5.58
CA ARG A 43 -2.69 -4.06 -5.65
C ARG A 43 -2.96 -3.06 -6.79
N GLN A 44 -3.95 -3.27 -7.64
CA GLN A 44 -4.22 -2.42 -8.81
C GLN A 44 -5.54 -1.67 -8.76
N LEU A 45 -6.44 -2.00 -7.84
CA LEU A 45 -7.76 -1.38 -7.74
C LEU A 45 -7.87 -0.54 -6.47
N SER A 46 -8.53 0.61 -6.58
CA SER A 46 -8.91 1.40 -5.43
C SER A 46 -9.93 0.63 -4.57
N ILE A 47 -9.96 0.91 -3.26
CA ILE A 47 -10.91 0.30 -2.32
C ILE A 47 -12.36 0.52 -2.80
N PHE A 48 -12.63 1.69 -3.40
CA PHE A 48 -13.94 2.04 -3.95
C PHE A 48 -14.31 1.19 -5.17
N GLU A 49 -13.35 0.94 -6.06
CA GLU A 49 -13.58 0.14 -7.25
C GLU A 49 -13.91 -1.30 -6.86
N ILE A 50 -13.19 -1.85 -5.87
CA ILE A 50 -13.49 -3.17 -5.30
C ILE A 50 -14.89 -3.18 -4.67
N ALA A 51 -15.23 -2.18 -3.86
CA ALA A 51 -16.55 -2.08 -3.23
C ALA A 51 -17.69 -2.05 -4.26
N ILE A 52 -17.50 -1.35 -5.38
CA ILE A 52 -18.47 -1.27 -6.47
C ILE A 52 -18.60 -2.61 -7.18
N ILE A 53 -17.48 -3.22 -7.59
CA ILE A 53 -17.50 -4.52 -8.28
C ILE A 53 -18.22 -5.58 -7.43
N LEU A 54 -17.93 -5.64 -6.14
CA LEU A 54 -18.59 -6.57 -5.21
C LEU A 54 -20.09 -6.27 -5.08
N SER A 55 -20.46 -5.00 -4.94
CA SER A 55 -21.85 -4.59 -4.77
C SER A 55 -22.69 -4.86 -6.02
N LEU A 56 -22.16 -4.50 -7.20
CA LEU A 56 -22.79 -4.74 -8.49
C LEU A 56 -22.86 -6.24 -8.80
N GLY A 57 -21.79 -6.99 -8.52
CA GLY A 57 -21.74 -8.43 -8.72
C GLY A 57 -22.77 -9.18 -7.88
N SER A 58 -22.92 -8.81 -6.61
CA SER A 58 -23.94 -9.40 -5.72
C SER A 58 -25.36 -9.12 -6.22
N ALA A 59 -25.68 -7.86 -6.53
CA ALA A 59 -27.02 -7.49 -6.99
C ALA A 59 -27.36 -8.07 -8.37
N ALA A 60 -26.37 -8.16 -9.28
CA ALA A 60 -26.53 -8.84 -10.56
C ALA A 60 -26.81 -10.34 -10.35
N GLY A 61 -26.01 -11.00 -9.51
CA GLY A 61 -26.15 -12.42 -9.20
C GLY A 61 -27.53 -12.75 -8.66
N ASP A 62 -28.01 -11.98 -7.68
CA ASP A 62 -29.31 -12.22 -7.05
C ASP A 62 -30.45 -12.18 -8.08
N SER A 63 -30.48 -11.16 -8.96
CA SER A 63 -31.49 -11.06 -10.02
C SER A 63 -31.32 -12.08 -11.16
N MET A 64 -30.14 -12.67 -11.34
CA MET A 64 -29.90 -13.70 -12.36
C MET A 64 -30.30 -15.09 -11.88
N PHE A 65 -30.14 -15.39 -10.59
CA PHE A 65 -30.37 -16.72 -10.03
C PHE A 65 -31.74 -16.89 -9.36
N TYR A 66 -32.26 -15.86 -8.69
CA TYR A 66 -33.49 -15.96 -7.90
C TYR A 66 -34.67 -15.35 -8.65
N GLU A 67 -35.67 -16.17 -8.98
CA GLU A 67 -36.90 -15.72 -9.64
C GLU A 67 -37.70 -14.70 -8.80
N GLU A 68 -37.52 -14.73 -7.48
CA GLU A 68 -38.16 -13.82 -6.52
C GLU A 68 -37.53 -12.41 -6.49
N VAL A 69 -36.41 -12.19 -7.19
CA VAL A 69 -35.70 -10.91 -7.24
C VAL A 69 -35.84 -10.29 -8.64
N PRO A 70 -36.83 -9.41 -8.85
CA PRO A 70 -37.04 -8.75 -10.13
C PRO A 70 -35.83 -7.91 -10.56
N ILE A 71 -35.64 -7.81 -11.88
CA ILE A 71 -34.51 -7.10 -12.48
C ILE A 71 -34.51 -5.61 -12.09
N ILE A 72 -35.69 -5.00 -11.87
CA ILE A 72 -35.78 -3.59 -11.46
C ILE A 72 -35.08 -3.32 -10.12
N HIS A 73 -35.03 -4.29 -9.20
CA HIS A 73 -34.29 -4.14 -7.94
C HIS A 73 -32.79 -3.96 -8.21
N ALA A 74 -32.20 -4.81 -9.05
CA ALA A 74 -30.80 -4.68 -9.44
C ALA A 74 -30.53 -3.36 -10.17
N VAL A 75 -31.44 -2.92 -11.05
CA VAL A 75 -31.32 -1.62 -11.74
C VAL A 75 -31.30 -0.45 -10.74
N ILE A 76 -32.16 -0.46 -9.72
CA ILE A 76 -32.16 0.55 -8.65
C ILE A 76 -30.84 0.51 -7.90
N VAL A 77 -30.35 -0.67 -7.50
CA VAL A 77 -29.07 -0.82 -6.82
C VAL A 77 -27.93 -0.27 -7.67
N PHE A 78 -27.87 -0.62 -8.96
CA PHE A 78 -26.82 -0.14 -9.86
C PHE A 78 -26.83 1.38 -10.00
N ALA A 79 -28.01 1.97 -10.14
CA ALA A 79 -28.15 3.43 -10.21
C ALA A 79 -27.67 4.11 -8.93
N VAL A 80 -28.03 3.58 -7.76
CA VAL A 80 -27.59 4.11 -6.46
C VAL A 80 -26.09 3.97 -6.29
N ILE A 81 -25.51 2.79 -6.54
CA ILE A 81 -24.07 2.55 -6.40
C ILE A 81 -23.27 3.43 -7.35
N MET A 82 -23.71 3.60 -8.60
CA MET A 82 -23.05 4.50 -9.55
C MET A 82 -23.16 5.97 -9.15
N ALA A 83 -24.31 6.40 -8.60
CA ALA A 83 -24.47 7.75 -8.08
C ALA A 83 -23.57 8.00 -6.87
N LEU A 84 -23.49 7.05 -5.93
CA LEU A 84 -22.59 7.12 -4.78
C LEU A 84 -21.13 7.13 -5.20
N TYR A 85 -20.73 6.32 -6.18
CA TYR A 85 -19.38 6.35 -6.72
C TYR A 85 -19.02 7.74 -7.27
N ARG A 86 -19.87 8.28 -8.18
CA ARG A 86 -19.68 9.63 -8.73
C ARG A 86 -19.59 10.68 -7.64
N LEU A 87 -20.44 10.59 -6.61
CA LEU A 87 -20.43 11.50 -5.46
C LEU A 87 -19.13 11.38 -4.68
N THR A 88 -18.71 10.17 -4.33
CA THR A 88 -17.47 9.92 -3.58
C THR A 88 -16.25 10.42 -4.35
N THR A 89 -16.15 10.14 -5.65
CA THR A 89 -15.07 10.65 -6.51
C THR A 89 -15.06 12.18 -6.57
N TYR A 90 -16.21 12.81 -6.74
CA TYR A 90 -16.31 14.26 -6.72
C TYR A 90 -15.90 14.87 -5.37
N LEU A 91 -16.30 14.24 -4.26
CA LEU A 91 -15.91 14.68 -2.91
C LEU A 91 -14.41 14.53 -2.66
N MET A 92 -13.78 13.46 -3.17
CA MET A 92 -12.33 13.27 -3.12
C MET A 92 -11.60 14.37 -3.90
N MET A 93 -12.03 14.68 -5.13
CA MET A 93 -11.43 15.74 -5.94
C MET A 93 -11.54 17.14 -5.31
N LYS A 94 -12.55 17.37 -4.47
CA LYS A 94 -12.79 18.66 -3.84
C LYS A 94 -12.07 18.82 -2.50
N SER A 95 -11.68 17.72 -1.85
CA SER A 95 -11.16 17.73 -0.50
C SER A 95 -10.06 16.70 -0.32
N ASP A 96 -8.82 17.20 -0.24
CA ASP A 96 -7.63 16.40 0.09
C ASP A 96 -7.81 15.60 1.39
N ALA A 97 -8.58 16.10 2.36
CA ALA A 97 -8.84 15.38 3.60
C ALA A 97 -9.69 14.13 3.37
N ILE A 98 -10.70 14.23 2.50
CA ILE A 98 -11.54 13.09 2.11
C ILE A 98 -10.70 12.09 1.32
N GLU A 99 -9.94 12.54 0.33
CA GLU A 99 -8.99 11.70 -0.43
C GLU A 99 -8.00 10.97 0.51
N THR A 100 -7.43 11.68 1.48
CA THR A 100 -6.46 11.07 2.43
C THR A 100 -7.10 10.01 3.32
N VAL A 101 -8.32 10.25 3.81
CA VAL A 101 -9.04 9.29 4.65
C VAL A 101 -9.46 8.06 3.85
N LEU A 102 -9.82 8.26 2.59
CA LEU A 102 -10.39 7.25 1.71
C LEU A 102 -9.32 6.43 0.97
N GLU A 103 -8.41 7.09 0.27
CA GLU A 103 -7.34 6.45 -0.51
C GLU A 103 -6.03 6.39 0.25
N GLY A 104 -5.71 7.38 1.08
CA GLY A 104 -4.41 7.53 1.73
C GLY A 104 -3.55 8.57 1.01
N ARG A 105 -2.28 8.67 1.41
CA ARG A 105 -1.27 9.42 0.66
C ARG A 105 -0.04 8.54 0.44
N PRO A 106 0.69 8.70 -0.66
CA PRO A 106 1.99 8.08 -0.79
C PRO A 106 2.94 8.66 0.27
N ILE A 107 3.75 7.79 0.87
CA ILE A 107 4.66 8.16 1.96
C ILE A 107 6.08 7.82 1.54
N TYR A 108 7.02 8.72 1.80
CA TYR A 108 8.43 8.44 1.56
C TYR A 108 8.96 7.44 2.59
N ILE A 109 9.47 6.31 2.14
CA ILE A 109 10.15 5.33 2.99
C ILE A 109 11.67 5.50 2.92
N VAL A 110 12.21 5.82 1.74
CA VAL A 110 13.64 6.09 1.55
C VAL A 110 13.83 7.43 0.89
N LYS A 111 14.78 8.21 1.41
CA LYS A 111 15.25 9.44 0.78
C LYS A 111 16.76 9.51 0.85
N ASN A 112 17.40 9.66 -0.31
CA ASN A 112 18.84 9.72 -0.49
C ASN A 112 19.60 8.54 0.14
N GLY A 113 19.05 7.33 0.05
CA GLY A 113 19.63 6.11 0.62
C GLY A 113 19.42 5.95 2.13
N LEU A 114 18.64 6.84 2.75
CA LEU A 114 18.33 6.81 4.18
C LEU A 114 16.86 6.43 4.42
N LEU A 115 16.61 5.56 5.39
CA LEU A 115 15.27 5.15 5.79
C LEU A 115 14.59 6.24 6.61
N ILE A 116 13.33 6.54 6.33
CA ILE A 116 12.51 7.45 7.14
C ILE A 116 11.83 6.63 8.24
N VAL A 117 12.54 6.50 9.36
CA VAL A 117 12.21 5.60 10.48
C VAL A 117 10.83 5.89 11.09
N GLU A 118 10.43 7.16 11.11
CA GLU A 118 9.13 7.59 11.65
C GLU A 118 7.95 7.07 10.82
N ASP A 119 8.13 6.97 9.50
CA ASP A 119 7.07 6.58 8.57
C ASP A 119 6.91 5.06 8.48
N ILE A 120 8.01 4.30 8.52
CA ILE A 120 8.00 2.82 8.53
C ILE A 120 7.23 2.28 9.74
N ASN A 121 7.48 2.85 10.92
CA ASN A 121 6.82 2.41 12.16
C ASN A 121 5.33 2.78 12.21
N ARG A 122 4.93 3.89 11.56
CA ARG A 122 3.52 4.34 11.53
C ARG A 122 2.64 3.43 10.68
N GLU A 123 3.15 2.97 9.54
CA GLU A 123 2.38 2.15 8.58
C GLU A 123 2.37 0.64 8.90
N LYS A 124 2.90 0.22 10.07
CA LYS A 124 3.09 -1.20 10.44
C LYS A 124 3.82 -2.01 9.36
N TYR A 125 4.64 -1.35 8.55
CA TYR A 125 5.38 -1.98 7.48
C TYR A 125 6.69 -2.53 8.06
N SER A 126 6.88 -3.85 8.00
CA SER A 126 8.09 -4.45 8.57
C SER A 126 9.31 -4.12 7.71
N TYR A 127 10.47 -3.91 8.35
CA TYR A 127 11.76 -3.80 7.64
C TYR A 127 12.01 -5.03 6.74
N ASP A 128 11.58 -6.21 7.17
CA ASP A 128 11.76 -7.45 6.39
C ASP A 128 10.92 -7.46 5.11
N GLU A 129 9.68 -6.95 5.19
CA GLU A 129 8.78 -6.83 4.04
C GLU A 129 9.33 -5.79 3.06
N PHE A 130 9.75 -4.64 3.59
CA PHE A 130 10.41 -3.60 2.79
C PHE A 130 11.65 -4.13 2.07
N PHE A 131 12.56 -4.80 2.78
CA PHE A 131 13.77 -5.35 2.17
C PHE A 131 13.44 -6.43 1.14
N ALA A 132 12.41 -7.26 1.38
CA ALA A 132 11.95 -8.23 0.41
C ALA A 132 11.46 -7.58 -0.88
N GLU A 133 10.67 -6.50 -0.80
CA GLU A 133 10.21 -5.78 -2.00
C GLU A 133 11.36 -5.12 -2.76
N MET A 134 12.33 -4.56 -2.04
CA MET A 134 13.54 -3.98 -2.65
C MET A 134 14.36 -5.04 -3.39
N ARG A 135 14.54 -6.22 -2.80
CA ARG A 135 15.21 -7.36 -3.46
C ARG A 135 14.46 -7.84 -4.70
N GLN A 136 13.13 -7.89 -4.67
CA GLN A 136 12.32 -8.22 -5.87
C GLN A 136 12.54 -7.23 -7.01
N LYS A 137 12.86 -5.96 -6.69
CA LYS A 137 13.23 -4.91 -7.66
C LYS A 137 14.71 -4.90 -8.02
N LYS A 138 15.48 -5.92 -7.61
CA LYS A 138 16.92 -6.06 -7.86
C LYS A 138 17.76 -4.93 -7.24
N ILE A 139 17.31 -4.42 -6.09
CA ILE A 139 18.12 -3.53 -5.26
C ILE A 139 18.83 -4.37 -4.20
N GLU A 140 20.14 -4.20 -4.11
CA GLU A 140 21.03 -4.95 -3.21
C GLU A 140 21.29 -4.18 -1.91
N HIS A 141 21.37 -2.85 -1.99
CA HIS A 141 21.64 -1.99 -0.83
C HIS A 141 20.98 -0.63 -0.95
N LEU A 142 20.76 0.02 0.20
CA LEU A 142 20.09 1.34 0.23
C LEU A 142 20.87 2.44 -0.49
N GLY A 143 22.18 2.29 -0.65
CA GLY A 143 23.03 3.26 -1.34
C GLY A 143 22.75 3.37 -2.84
N GLN A 144 22.02 2.41 -3.41
CA GLN A 144 21.51 2.44 -4.79
C GLN A 144 20.22 3.27 -4.91
N VAL A 145 19.58 3.62 -3.80
CA VAL A 145 18.21 4.15 -3.77
C VAL A 145 18.23 5.65 -3.57
N LYS A 146 17.85 6.40 -4.60
CA LYS A 146 17.66 7.85 -4.47
C LYS A 146 16.40 8.15 -3.68
N MET A 147 15.32 7.42 -3.95
CA MET A 147 14.01 7.66 -3.35
C MET A 147 13.16 6.42 -3.43
N ALA A 148 12.40 6.12 -2.38
CA ALA A 148 11.36 5.10 -2.42
C ALA A 148 10.11 5.60 -1.71
N LEU A 149 8.94 5.34 -2.29
CA LEU A 149 7.64 5.71 -1.75
C LEU A 149 6.78 4.45 -1.59
N LEU A 150 6.09 4.36 -0.46
CA LEU A 150 4.95 3.45 -0.33
C LEU A 150 3.73 4.16 -0.90
N GLU A 151 3.24 3.64 -2.01
CA GLU A 151 2.05 4.15 -2.67
C GLU A 151 0.79 3.79 -1.89
N THR A 152 -0.31 4.47 -2.19
CA THR A 152 -1.57 4.24 -1.48
C THR A 152 -2.07 2.82 -1.66
N ASP A 153 -1.77 2.16 -2.78
CA ASP A 153 -2.11 0.76 -3.11
C ASP A 153 -1.27 -0.28 -2.34
N GLY A 154 -0.29 0.17 -1.55
CA GLY A 154 0.65 -0.67 -0.82
C GLY A 154 1.82 -1.17 -1.67
N CYS A 155 1.94 -0.73 -2.92
CA CYS A 155 3.10 -1.00 -3.75
C CYS A 155 4.25 -0.04 -3.40
N LEU A 156 5.47 -0.53 -3.51
CA LEU A 156 6.65 0.31 -3.40
C LEU A 156 7.07 0.86 -4.79
N SER A 157 7.15 2.18 -4.90
CA SER A 157 7.80 2.89 -6.00
C SER A 157 9.26 3.16 -5.65
N VAL A 158 10.20 2.83 -6.53
CA VAL A 158 11.64 2.98 -6.27
C VAL A 158 12.32 3.71 -7.41
N ILE A 159 13.06 4.76 -7.08
CA ILE A 159 13.91 5.52 -8.00
C ILE A 159 15.36 5.29 -7.58
N PRO A 160 16.14 4.51 -8.36
CA PRO A 160 17.55 4.30 -8.08
C PRO A 160 18.41 5.51 -8.49
N TYR A 161 19.63 5.58 -7.96
CA TYR A 161 20.68 6.43 -8.50
C TYR A 161 21.15 5.89 -9.87
N SER A 162 21.74 6.78 -10.69
CA SER A 162 22.52 6.33 -11.84
C SER A 162 23.77 5.57 -11.36
N LYS A 163 24.31 4.68 -12.19
CA LYS A 163 25.45 3.82 -11.83
C LYS A 163 26.66 4.59 -11.28
N GLU A 164 26.92 5.78 -11.82
CA GLU A 164 28.03 6.67 -11.41
C GLU A 164 27.82 7.33 -10.04
N ASN A 165 26.58 7.37 -9.55
CA ASN A 165 26.19 8.04 -8.32
C ASN A 165 25.78 7.05 -7.21
N ILE A 166 26.03 5.76 -7.40
CA ILE A 166 25.81 4.74 -6.35
C ILE A 166 26.75 5.04 -5.19
N LYS A 167 26.21 4.96 -3.98
CA LYS A 167 26.93 5.20 -2.73
C LYS A 167 27.02 3.91 -1.94
N TRP A 168 27.94 3.87 -0.98
CA TRP A 168 27.91 2.87 0.07
C TRP A 168 26.57 2.91 0.78
N GLY A 169 26.00 1.75 1.09
CA GLY A 169 24.74 1.70 1.82
C GLY A 169 24.55 0.41 2.60
N LEU A 170 23.43 0.38 3.32
CA LEU A 170 23.02 -0.77 4.11
C LEU A 170 22.65 -1.95 3.18
N PRO A 171 23.27 -3.13 3.33
CA PRO A 171 22.89 -4.32 2.58
C PRO A 171 21.47 -4.77 2.92
N LEU A 172 20.77 -5.32 1.94
CA LEU A 172 19.38 -5.77 2.06
C LEU A 172 19.24 -7.30 2.08
N PHE A 173 20.28 -8.04 1.71
CA PHE A 173 20.26 -9.50 1.72
C PHE A 173 20.52 -10.04 3.13
N PRO A 174 19.78 -11.07 3.59
CA PRO A 174 19.89 -11.58 4.96
C PRO A 174 21.31 -11.99 5.39
N ASP A 175 22.09 -12.56 4.47
CA ASP A 175 23.45 -13.03 4.77
C ASP A 175 24.42 -11.86 5.02
N GLU A 176 24.17 -10.71 4.41
CA GLU A 176 25.00 -9.51 4.53
C GLU A 176 24.46 -8.52 5.57
N TYR A 177 23.14 -8.48 5.77
CA TYR A 177 22.47 -7.65 6.77
C TYR A 177 22.64 -8.25 8.17
N GLN A 178 23.88 -8.24 8.66
CA GLN A 178 24.26 -8.73 9.98
C GLN A 178 24.95 -7.64 10.79
N ILE A 179 24.86 -7.76 12.11
CA ILE A 179 25.59 -6.89 13.03
C ILE A 179 27.09 -7.13 12.81
N ALA A 180 27.83 -6.05 12.57
CA ALA A 180 29.27 -6.11 12.43
C ALA A 180 29.92 -6.52 13.75
N ASN A 181 30.72 -7.58 13.71
CA ASN A 181 31.47 -8.09 14.87
C ASN A 181 32.94 -7.66 14.86
N HIS A 182 33.46 -7.32 13.68
CA HIS A 182 34.86 -6.91 13.48
C HIS A 182 34.94 -5.51 12.89
N HIS A 183 35.76 -4.67 13.52
CA HIS A 183 36.03 -3.31 13.06
C HIS A 183 37.19 -3.32 12.06
N ASN A 184 37.02 -2.60 10.96
CA ASN A 184 38.02 -2.32 9.97
C ASN A 184 38.05 -0.80 9.73
N VAL A 185 39.23 -0.20 9.88
CA VAL A 185 39.43 1.25 9.84
C VAL A 185 39.12 1.83 8.45
N ASP A 186 39.33 1.04 7.40
CA ASP A 186 39.18 1.48 6.00
C ASP A 186 37.84 1.07 5.39
N HIS A 187 36.86 0.67 6.21
CA HIS A 187 35.56 0.20 5.72
C HIS A 187 34.38 1.04 6.23
N PHE A 188 33.42 1.30 5.34
CA PHE A 188 32.20 2.04 5.68
C PHE A 188 31.17 1.15 6.39
N TYR A 189 30.54 1.66 7.44
CA TYR A 189 29.48 0.98 8.18
C TYR A 189 28.15 1.72 8.03
N SER A 190 27.07 0.96 7.92
CA SER A 190 25.72 1.48 7.75
C SER A 190 24.87 1.16 8.97
N CYS A 191 24.20 2.17 9.51
CA CYS A 191 23.33 2.02 10.64
C CYS A 191 22.13 1.12 10.28
N MET A 192 21.90 0.06 11.05
CA MET A 192 20.86 -0.93 10.75
C MET A 192 19.43 -0.39 10.89
N LEU A 193 19.25 0.73 11.62
CA LEU A 193 17.94 1.35 11.81
C LEU A 193 17.60 2.35 10.69
N CYS A 194 18.56 3.20 10.34
CA CYS A 194 18.27 4.40 9.55
C CYS A 194 19.02 4.45 8.21
N GLY A 195 19.94 3.53 7.97
CA GLY A 195 20.74 3.44 6.74
C GLY A 195 21.91 4.44 6.64
N GLN A 196 22.15 5.28 7.66
CA GLN A 196 23.27 6.24 7.65
C GLN A 196 24.61 5.51 7.51
N THR A 197 25.41 5.90 6.53
CA THR A 197 26.70 5.29 6.23
C THR A 197 27.85 6.20 6.61
N GLN A 198 28.84 5.68 7.35
CA GLN A 198 30.03 6.44 7.74
C GLN A 198 31.22 5.51 8.09
N LEU A 199 32.43 6.07 8.14
CA LEU A 199 33.57 5.42 8.79
C LEU A 199 33.39 5.51 10.31
N LEU A 200 33.74 4.45 11.02
CA LEU A 200 33.68 4.39 12.49
C LEU A 200 35.09 4.26 13.03
N ASN A 201 35.36 4.83 14.21
CA ASN A 201 36.58 4.50 14.97
C ASN A 201 36.38 3.21 15.78
N HIS A 202 35.14 2.95 16.23
CA HIS A 202 34.75 1.72 16.90
C HIS A 202 33.26 1.40 16.70
N LEU A 203 32.90 0.11 16.78
CA LEU A 203 31.54 -0.37 16.47
C LEU A 203 30.44 0.03 17.49
N LYS A 204 30.82 0.62 18.63
CA LYS A 204 29.85 1.06 19.65
C LYS A 204 29.43 2.52 19.51
N GLU A 205 29.94 3.22 18.50
CA GLU A 205 29.56 4.62 18.24
C GLU A 205 28.05 4.74 17.98
N GLU A 206 27.46 5.80 18.47
CA GLU A 206 26.07 6.12 18.20
C GLU A 206 25.92 6.72 16.80
N CYS A 207 24.89 6.30 16.09
CA CYS A 207 24.57 6.89 14.80
C CYS A 207 24.19 8.37 14.96
N PRO A 208 24.84 9.31 14.24
CA PRO A 208 24.57 10.74 14.38
C PRO A 208 23.16 11.15 13.97
N ARG A 209 22.44 10.27 13.26
CA ARG A 209 21.08 10.52 12.78
C ARG A 209 19.98 9.99 13.70
N CYS A 210 20.16 8.82 14.30
CA CYS A 210 19.10 8.13 15.06
C CYS A 210 19.54 7.54 16.40
N GLN A 211 20.79 7.76 16.81
CA GLN A 211 21.38 7.29 18.07
C GLN A 211 21.44 5.76 18.23
N ASN A 212 21.08 4.99 17.20
CA ASN A 212 21.22 3.54 17.21
C ASN A 212 22.71 3.13 17.17
N THR A 213 23.06 2.06 17.87
CA THR A 213 24.43 1.53 18.02
C THR A 213 24.67 0.25 17.23
N LYS A 214 23.66 -0.26 16.53
CA LYS A 214 23.80 -1.45 15.67
C LYS A 214 24.21 -1.04 14.25
N TRP A 215 25.34 -1.55 13.82
CA TRP A 215 25.96 -1.27 12.54
C TRP A 215 26.12 -2.55 11.73
N ALA A 216 25.84 -2.48 10.43
CA ALA A 216 26.19 -3.51 9.46
C ALA A 216 27.34 -3.01 8.58
N LYS A 217 28.12 -3.94 8.04
CA LYS A 217 29.17 -3.60 7.08
C LYS A 217 28.51 -3.11 5.79
N SER A 218 28.88 -1.94 5.29
CA SER A 218 28.24 -1.39 4.07
C SER A 218 28.78 -2.07 2.82
N CYS A 219 27.97 -2.03 1.77
CA CYS A 219 28.36 -2.48 0.43
C CYS A 219 28.16 -1.37 -0.61
N LEU A 220 28.99 -1.41 -1.65
CA LEU A 220 28.94 -0.55 -2.83
C LEU A 220 28.57 -1.38 -4.08
N TYR A 221 29.10 -2.60 -4.15
CA TYR A 221 28.73 -3.67 -5.07
C TYR A 221 28.75 -4.97 -4.25
N CYS A 222 27.63 -5.70 -4.13
CA CYS A 222 27.57 -6.90 -3.27
C CYS A 222 28.36 -8.10 -3.82
N GLU A 223 28.91 -8.01 -5.03
CA GLU A 223 29.77 -9.06 -5.62
C GLU A 223 31.12 -9.24 -4.88
N GLU A 224 31.55 -8.29 -4.03
CA GLU A 224 32.83 -8.36 -3.31
C GLU A 224 32.84 -9.30 -2.09
N TYR A 225 31.71 -9.90 -1.68
CA TYR A 225 31.62 -10.77 -0.50
C TYR A 225 31.64 -12.28 -0.81
N GLN A 226 31.82 -12.68 -2.08
CA GLN A 226 31.87 -14.10 -2.48
C GLN A 226 33.29 -14.72 -2.49
N ASN A 227 34.32 -14.01 -2.02
CA ASN A 227 35.68 -14.54 -1.90
C ASN A 227 36.17 -14.56 -0.44
#